data_AF-A0A653D2V8-F1
#
_entry.id   AF-A0A653D2V8-F1
#
_cell.length_a   1.000
_cell.length_b   1.000
_cell.length_c   1.000
_cell.angle_alpha   90.00
_cell.angle_beta   90.00
_cell.angle_gamma   90.00
#
_symmetry.space_group_name_H-M   'P 1'
#
loop_
_entity.id
_entity.type
_entity.pdbx_description
1 polymer ?
#
loop_
_entity_poly.entity_id
_entity_poly.type
_entity_poly.pdbx_seq_one_letter_code
_entity_poly.pdbx_strand_id
1 'polypeptide(L)'
;MSRHKRKGSTTEISSKMSQIEDRLETGLGEIRNQLGTAIATGTAQKNPDLLKQLTDKLNELENCIKSSLAEVKKEMHDFLDMQKKRFNENGVAFFGIQEGDTSVLPETMAKFITSKFNFEVTVADINYCYRMGASSTTSTSSRADRSKRPRPVAVFFVNRWLRDRVFYAKSVLKGSAVMLCELLSDSVLQLYKQAKLILGAKNVWTRRGDFNTDLLNFASSNSKYIIDIFESFGMKQLIKQPTRITANTATLIDYILTSNEDIVSDAGTIHVVGVCTQT
;
A
#
# COMPACT_ATOMS: atom_id res chain seq x y z
N MET A 1 19.77 11.80 -7.46
CA MET A 1 19.03 10.52 -7.58
C MET A 1 17.83 10.72 -8.52
N SER A 2 17.68 9.80 -9.47
CA SER A 2 16.97 9.97 -10.74
C SER A 2 15.47 10.31 -10.63
N ARG A 3 15.03 11.36 -11.35
CA ARG A 3 13.62 11.77 -11.56
C ARG A 3 12.85 10.84 -12.54
N HIS A 4 13.35 9.65 -12.81
CA HIS A 4 12.75 8.70 -13.76
C HIS A 4 11.70 7.82 -13.06
N LYS A 5 10.46 8.32 -12.95
CA LYS A 5 9.20 7.52 -12.90
C LYS A 5 7.92 8.35 -12.78
N ARG A 6 7.97 9.69 -12.85
CA ARG A 6 6.76 10.54 -12.75
C ARG A 6 5.88 10.54 -14.02
N LYS A 7 6.42 10.18 -15.19
CA LYS A 7 5.67 10.31 -16.46
C LYS A 7 4.67 9.18 -16.73
N GLY A 8 4.93 7.94 -16.30
CA GLY A 8 4.11 6.78 -16.69
C GLY A 8 2.64 6.85 -16.25
N SER A 9 2.39 7.12 -14.96
CA SER A 9 1.05 6.99 -14.39
C SER A 9 0.09 8.15 -14.75
N THR A 10 0.58 9.38 -14.85
CA THR A 10 -0.26 10.50 -15.35
C THR A 10 -0.60 10.33 -16.82
N THR A 11 0.30 9.73 -17.61
CA THR A 11 0.05 9.45 -19.03
C THR A 11 -0.96 8.32 -19.20
N GLU A 12 -0.93 7.29 -18.36
CA GLU A 12 -1.93 6.21 -18.34
C GLU A 12 -3.33 6.73 -17.96
N ILE A 13 -3.44 7.51 -16.87
CA ILE A 13 -4.72 8.10 -16.45
C ILE A 13 -5.24 9.05 -17.53
N SER A 14 -4.38 9.89 -18.11
CA SER A 14 -4.77 10.81 -19.19
C SER A 14 -5.22 10.06 -20.45
N SER A 15 -4.58 8.94 -20.79
CA SER A 15 -4.96 8.12 -21.93
C SER A 15 -6.33 7.46 -21.72
N LYS A 16 -6.60 6.92 -20.53
CA LYS A 16 -7.92 6.35 -20.21
C LYS A 16 -9.01 7.40 -20.10
N MET A 17 -8.69 8.59 -19.58
CA MET A 17 -9.64 9.72 -19.57
C MET A 17 -10.04 10.10 -21.01
N SER A 18 -9.07 10.17 -21.92
CA SER A 18 -9.31 10.39 -23.35
C SER A 18 -10.16 9.29 -23.99
N GLN A 19 -9.94 8.01 -23.62
CA GLN A 19 -10.79 6.91 -24.10
C GLN A 19 -12.23 7.01 -23.58
N ILE A 20 -12.42 7.48 -22.34
CA ILE A 20 -13.76 7.74 -21.79
C ILE A 20 -14.42 8.88 -22.58
N GLU A 21 -13.70 9.97 -22.83
CA GLU A 21 -14.17 11.11 -23.64
C GLU A 21 -14.59 10.65 -25.05
N ASP A 22 -13.74 9.90 -25.75
CA ASP A 22 -14.04 9.38 -27.09
C ASP A 22 -15.29 8.50 -27.12
N ARG A 23 -15.45 7.61 -26.13
CA ARG A 23 -16.61 6.72 -26.03
C ARG A 23 -17.88 7.50 -25.71
N LEU A 24 -17.77 8.57 -24.91
CA LEU A 24 -18.89 9.43 -24.56
C LEU A 24 -19.33 10.28 -25.75
N GLU A 25 -18.39 10.87 -26.49
CA GLU A 25 -18.66 11.60 -27.72
C GLU A 25 -19.28 10.69 -28.80
N THR A 26 -18.76 9.49 -28.97
CA THR A 26 -19.28 8.51 -29.94
C THR A 26 -20.70 8.10 -29.57
N GLY A 27 -20.94 7.69 -28.30
CA GLY A 27 -22.25 7.26 -27.83
C GLY A 27 -23.31 8.37 -27.89
N LEU A 28 -22.95 9.60 -27.50
CA LEU A 28 -23.84 10.76 -27.63
C LEU A 28 -24.09 11.14 -29.09
N GLY A 29 -23.08 11.01 -29.95
CA GLY A 29 -23.18 11.23 -31.39
C GLY A 29 -24.16 10.26 -32.06
N GLU A 30 -24.10 8.97 -31.70
CA GLU A 30 -25.06 7.97 -32.18
C GLU A 30 -26.49 8.28 -31.74
N ILE A 31 -26.69 8.59 -30.45
CA ILE A 31 -28.01 8.97 -29.92
C ILE A 31 -28.54 10.21 -30.64
N ARG A 32 -27.70 11.24 -30.84
CA ARG A 32 -28.06 12.47 -31.55
C ARG A 32 -28.47 12.20 -33.01
N ASN A 33 -27.73 11.35 -33.71
CA ASN A 33 -28.02 11.00 -35.10
C ASN A 33 -29.33 10.21 -35.22
N GLN A 34 -29.56 9.26 -34.32
CA GLN A 34 -30.80 8.48 -34.28
C GLN A 34 -32.01 9.37 -33.96
N LEU A 35 -31.87 10.27 -32.99
CA LEU A 35 -32.93 11.23 -32.64
C LEU A 35 -33.20 12.22 -33.78
N GLY A 36 -32.15 12.76 -34.42
CA GLY A 36 -32.28 13.66 -35.56
C GLY A 36 -32.97 13.01 -36.75
N THR A 37 -32.68 11.73 -37.02
CA THR A 37 -33.33 10.95 -38.08
C THR A 37 -34.81 10.67 -37.75
N ALA A 38 -35.13 10.35 -36.50
CA ALA A 38 -36.51 10.14 -36.04
C ALA A 38 -37.36 11.43 -36.11
N ILE A 39 -36.78 12.58 -35.80
CA ILE A 39 -37.42 13.90 -35.93
C ILE A 39 -37.63 14.26 -37.42
N ALA A 40 -36.60 14.09 -38.25
CA ALA A 40 -36.67 14.40 -39.68
C ALA A 40 -37.68 13.54 -40.45
N THR A 41 -37.91 12.30 -40.00
CA THR A 41 -38.89 11.38 -40.60
C THR A 41 -40.31 11.54 -40.03
N GLY A 42 -40.53 12.41 -39.04
CA GLY A 42 -41.86 12.62 -38.44
C GLY A 42 -42.40 11.43 -37.64
N THR A 43 -41.56 10.44 -37.32
CA THR A 43 -41.95 9.19 -36.64
C THR A 43 -41.92 9.28 -35.11
N ALA A 44 -41.75 10.48 -34.56
CA ALA A 44 -41.65 10.74 -33.12
C ALA A 44 -42.87 10.29 -32.30
N GLN A 45 -44.00 9.97 -32.94
CA GLN A 45 -45.19 9.41 -32.29
C GLN A 45 -45.41 7.95 -32.72
N LYS A 46 -45.11 7.02 -31.79
CA LYS A 46 -45.52 5.59 -31.74
C LYS A 46 -44.71 4.54 -32.53
N ASN A 47 -43.38 4.51 -32.41
CA ASN A 47 -42.63 3.27 -32.72
C ASN A 47 -41.96 2.70 -31.45
N PRO A 48 -42.63 1.78 -30.72
CA PRO A 48 -42.16 1.26 -29.44
C PRO A 48 -40.83 0.49 -29.54
N ASP A 49 -40.51 -0.12 -30.69
CA ASP A 49 -39.24 -0.80 -30.90
C ASP A 49 -38.05 0.16 -30.98
N LEU A 50 -38.24 1.34 -31.60
CA LEU A 50 -37.22 2.38 -31.64
C LEU A 50 -36.94 2.96 -30.26
N LEU A 51 -38.00 3.21 -29.46
CA LEU A 51 -37.87 3.65 -28.07
C LEU A 51 -37.16 2.61 -27.21
N LYS A 52 -37.45 1.32 -27.41
CA LYS A 52 -36.78 0.23 -26.72
C LYS A 52 -35.29 0.16 -27.09
N GLN A 53 -34.95 0.20 -28.38
CA GLN A 53 -33.55 0.21 -28.84
C GLN A 53 -32.76 1.40 -28.30
N LEU A 54 -33.37 2.59 -28.29
CA LEU A 54 -32.73 3.78 -27.73
C LEU A 54 -32.48 3.62 -26.23
N THR A 55 -33.46 3.07 -25.51
CA THR A 55 -33.38 2.81 -24.06
C THR A 55 -32.29 1.78 -23.76
N ASP A 56 -32.23 0.70 -24.53
CA ASP A 56 -31.22 -0.36 -24.37
C ASP A 56 -29.81 0.18 -24.60
N LYS A 57 -29.60 0.97 -25.66
CA LYS A 57 -28.32 1.66 -25.93
C LYS A 57 -27.93 2.64 -24.83
N LEU A 58 -28.91 3.37 -24.27
CA LEU A 58 -28.66 4.35 -23.21
C LEU A 58 -28.25 3.65 -21.91
N ASN A 59 -28.88 2.51 -21.59
CA ASN A 59 -28.50 1.66 -20.46
C ASN A 59 -27.11 1.03 -20.66
N GLU A 60 -26.78 0.59 -21.88
CA GLU A 60 -25.47 0.04 -22.20
C GLU A 60 -24.36 1.10 -22.04
N LEU A 61 -24.60 2.32 -22.53
CA LEU A 61 -23.70 3.46 -22.33
C LEU A 61 -23.54 3.78 -20.85
N GLU A 62 -24.64 3.84 -20.09
CA GLU A 62 -24.61 4.10 -18.65
C GLU A 62 -23.77 3.05 -17.90
N ASN A 63 -23.96 1.76 -18.21
CA ASN A 63 -23.20 0.68 -17.61
C ASN A 63 -21.71 0.74 -17.98
N CYS A 64 -21.41 1.05 -19.24
CA CYS A 64 -20.04 1.23 -19.72
C CYS A 64 -19.33 2.37 -18.96
N ILE A 65 -20.00 3.52 -18.79
CA ILE A 65 -19.48 4.66 -18.03
C ILE A 65 -19.27 4.28 -16.56
N LYS A 66 -20.24 3.62 -15.92
CA LYS A 66 -20.12 3.16 -14.52
C LYS A 66 -18.91 2.25 -14.33
N SER A 67 -18.71 1.28 -15.21
CA SER A 67 -17.58 0.35 -15.17
C SER A 67 -16.26 1.10 -15.33
N SER A 68 -16.18 1.99 -16.32
CA SER A 68 -14.95 2.76 -16.60
C SER A 68 -14.59 3.70 -15.45
N LEU A 69 -15.59 4.36 -14.84
CA LEU A 69 -15.39 5.18 -13.65
C LEU A 69 -14.95 4.36 -12.43
N ALA A 70 -15.46 3.14 -12.26
CA ALA A 70 -15.03 2.25 -11.18
C ALA A 70 -13.56 1.86 -11.34
N GLU A 71 -13.11 1.59 -12.57
CA GLU A 71 -11.72 1.27 -12.89
C GLU A 71 -10.79 2.46 -12.62
N VAL A 72 -11.13 3.66 -13.09
CA VAL A 72 -10.35 4.88 -12.82
C VAL A 72 -10.27 5.18 -11.32
N LYS A 73 -11.37 5.01 -10.59
CA LYS A 73 -11.38 5.17 -9.12
C LYS A 73 -10.42 4.20 -8.45
N LYS A 74 -10.40 2.94 -8.89
CA LYS A 74 -9.51 1.91 -8.38
C LYS A 74 -8.04 2.26 -8.65
N GLU A 75 -7.69 2.60 -9.88
CA GLU A 75 -6.32 2.97 -10.23
C GLU A 75 -5.83 4.20 -9.47
N MET A 76 -6.69 5.22 -9.31
CA MET A 76 -6.36 6.40 -8.52
C MET A 76 -6.14 6.05 -7.05
N HIS A 77 -6.96 5.16 -6.49
CA HIS A 77 -6.78 4.65 -5.14
C HIS A 77 -5.45 3.90 -4.99
N ASP A 78 -5.14 2.98 -5.92
CA ASP A 78 -3.90 2.20 -5.92
C ASP A 78 -2.66 3.11 -6.07
N PHE A 79 -2.75 4.15 -6.90
CA PHE A 79 -1.69 5.14 -7.04
C PHE A 79 -1.47 5.92 -5.74
N LEU A 80 -2.54 6.43 -5.11
CA LEU A 80 -2.45 7.14 -3.83
C LEU A 80 -1.88 6.25 -2.73
N ASP A 81 -2.31 4.98 -2.68
CA ASP A 81 -1.81 3.99 -1.74
C ASP A 81 -0.32 3.70 -1.98
N MET A 82 0.13 3.55 -3.23
CA MET A 82 1.54 3.40 -3.58
C MET A 82 2.38 4.61 -3.15
N GLN A 83 1.89 5.83 -3.37
CA GLN A 83 2.60 7.05 -2.92
C GLN A 83 2.69 7.09 -1.39
N LYS A 84 1.59 6.76 -0.69
CA LYS A 84 1.56 6.69 0.78
C LYS A 84 2.52 5.65 1.33
N LYS A 85 2.60 4.46 0.71
CA LYS A 85 3.60 3.44 1.07
C LYS A 85 5.01 3.99 0.97
N ARG A 86 5.40 4.53 -0.19
CA ARG A 86 6.74 5.09 -0.43
C ARG A 86 7.12 6.18 0.57
N PHE A 87 6.17 7.06 0.87
CA PHE A 87 6.34 8.11 1.86
C PHE A 87 6.56 7.53 3.26
N ASN A 88 5.74 6.54 3.65
CA ASN A 88 5.83 5.85 4.93
C ASN A 88 7.07 4.97 5.08
N GLU A 89 7.77 4.60 4.01
CA GLU A 89 9.00 3.79 4.09
C GLU A 89 10.13 4.46 4.87
N ASN A 90 10.09 5.78 5.08
CA ASN A 90 11.06 6.47 5.94
C ASN A 90 10.49 6.79 7.32
N GLY A 91 9.26 6.37 7.60
CA GLY A 91 8.52 6.72 8.80
C GLY A 91 8.30 5.56 9.75
N VAL A 92 8.28 5.87 11.05
CA VAL A 92 7.88 4.96 12.13
C VAL A 92 7.00 5.70 13.13
N ALA A 93 6.14 4.96 13.82
CA ALA A 93 5.28 5.48 14.86
C ALA A 93 5.76 5.06 16.25
N PHE A 94 6.08 6.05 17.09
CA PHE A 94 6.37 5.87 18.51
C PHE A 94 5.10 6.09 19.33
N PHE A 95 4.73 5.09 20.13
CA PHE A 95 3.62 5.16 21.09
C PHE A 95 4.19 5.32 22.50
N GLY A 96 3.51 6.06 23.37
CA GLY A 96 3.94 6.23 24.77
C GLY A 96 4.91 7.39 25.03
N ILE A 97 5.20 8.22 24.02
CA ILE A 97 5.98 9.46 24.19
C ILE A 97 5.10 10.51 24.87
N GLN A 98 5.49 11.00 26.05
CA GLN A 98 4.70 11.96 26.84
C GLN A 98 4.37 13.23 26.04
N GLU A 99 3.12 13.73 26.15
CA GLU A 99 2.71 14.97 25.49
C GLU A 99 3.61 16.15 25.92
N GLY A 100 3.79 17.11 25.02
CA GLY A 100 4.68 18.25 25.23
C GLY A 100 4.56 19.24 24.08
N ASP A 101 5.41 20.25 24.07
CA ASP A 101 5.43 21.25 23.00
C ASP A 101 5.85 20.59 21.67
N THR A 102 5.04 20.85 20.63
CA THR A 102 5.28 20.33 19.29
C THR A 102 6.41 21.08 18.57
N SER A 103 6.71 22.32 18.97
CA SER A 103 7.78 23.12 18.37
C SER A 103 9.17 22.48 18.55
N VAL A 104 9.38 21.78 19.67
CA VAL A 104 10.63 21.10 20.05
C VAL A 104 10.55 19.57 19.91
N LEU A 105 9.55 19.07 19.18
CA LEU A 105 9.33 17.64 19.00
C LEU A 105 10.51 16.95 18.29
N PRO A 106 11.12 17.52 17.23
CA PRO A 106 12.30 16.92 16.60
C PRO A 106 13.46 16.73 17.58
N GLU A 107 13.78 17.74 18.39
CA GLU A 107 14.82 17.71 19.42
C GLU A 107 14.51 16.65 20.48
N THR A 108 13.25 16.59 20.91
CA THR A 108 12.77 15.60 21.89
C THR A 108 12.96 14.18 21.37
N MET A 109 12.59 13.94 20.10
CA MET A 109 12.73 12.62 19.48
C MET A 109 14.21 12.24 19.24
N ALA A 110 15.05 13.18 18.76
CA ALA A 110 16.48 12.95 18.56
C ALA A 110 17.19 12.58 19.87
N LYS A 111 16.92 13.33 20.95
CA LYS A 111 17.44 13.05 22.31
C LYS A 111 16.94 11.71 22.84
N PHE A 112 15.64 11.41 22.67
CA PHE A 112 15.05 10.15 23.10
C PHE A 112 15.70 8.96 22.39
N ILE A 113 15.85 9.01 21.07
CA ILE A 113 16.44 7.92 20.28
C ILE A 113 17.91 7.73 20.68
N THR A 114 18.68 8.81 20.77
CA THR A 114 20.09 8.76 21.18
C THR A 114 20.26 8.12 22.56
N SER A 115 19.43 8.50 23.52
CA SER A 115 19.47 7.96 24.88
C SER A 115 19.09 6.48 24.96
N LYS A 116 18.14 6.00 24.14
CA LYS A 116 17.61 4.63 24.25
C LYS A 116 18.28 3.61 23.34
N PHE A 117 18.77 4.02 22.18
CA PHE A 117 19.20 3.10 21.13
C PHE A 117 20.73 2.95 21.03
N ASN A 118 21.49 3.65 21.88
CA ASN A 118 22.96 3.57 21.95
C ASN A 118 23.66 3.90 20.61
N PHE A 119 23.12 4.85 19.87
CA PHE A 119 23.76 5.49 18.73
C PHE A 119 23.24 6.91 18.58
N GLU A 120 24.07 7.80 18.04
CA GLU A 120 23.73 9.21 17.88
C GLU A 120 22.68 9.42 16.78
N VAL A 121 21.66 10.22 17.11
CA VAL A 121 20.67 10.76 16.19
C VAL A 121 20.51 12.24 16.48
N THR A 122 20.68 13.06 15.45
CA THR A 122 20.54 14.51 15.53
C THR A 122 19.22 14.97 14.92
N VAL A 123 18.88 16.25 15.08
CA VAL A 123 17.69 16.83 14.41
C VAL A 123 17.83 16.77 12.90
N ALA A 124 19.05 16.87 12.35
CA ALA A 124 19.30 16.80 10.91
C ALA A 124 18.99 15.41 10.30
N ASP A 125 18.94 14.37 11.13
CA ASP A 125 18.56 13.02 10.72
C ASP A 125 17.04 12.83 10.59
N ILE A 126 16.26 13.75 11.18
CA ILE A 126 14.80 13.76 11.17
C ILE A 126 14.33 14.75 10.09
N ASN A 127 13.61 14.24 9.10
CA ASN A 127 13.03 15.07 8.04
C ASN A 127 11.84 15.89 8.59
N TYR A 128 10.91 15.21 9.26
CA TYR A 128 9.83 15.84 10.03
C TYR A 128 9.22 14.82 10.98
N CYS A 129 8.55 15.31 12.01
CA CYS A 129 7.77 14.49 12.93
C CYS A 129 6.55 15.24 13.43
N TYR A 130 5.49 14.52 13.78
CA TYR A 130 4.26 15.11 14.27
C TYR A 130 3.48 14.13 15.16
N ARG A 131 2.61 14.68 16.01
CA ARG A 131 1.65 13.91 16.81
C ARG A 131 0.49 13.45 15.94
N MET A 132 0.18 12.17 15.97
CA MET A 132 -0.93 11.60 15.24
C MET A 132 -2.26 11.80 15.99
N GLY A 133 -3.27 12.32 15.30
CA GLY A 133 -4.62 12.53 15.82
C GLY A 133 -4.85 13.91 16.45
N ALA A 134 -6.13 14.22 16.66
CA ALA A 134 -6.57 15.49 17.23
C ALA A 134 -6.04 15.68 18.66
N SER A 135 -5.69 16.93 19.00
CA SER A 135 -5.20 17.27 20.34
C SER A 135 -6.26 16.95 21.40
N SER A 136 -5.83 16.40 22.54
CA SER A 136 -6.73 16.03 23.64
C SER A 136 -7.53 17.23 24.19
N THR A 137 -7.02 18.45 24.01
CA THR A 137 -7.65 19.71 24.44
C THR A 137 -9.01 20.01 23.80
N THR A 138 -9.39 19.32 22.70
CA THR A 138 -10.66 19.58 21.98
C THR A 138 -11.70 18.47 22.12
N SER A 139 -11.44 17.46 22.96
CA SER A 139 -12.29 16.25 23.00
C SER A 139 -13.34 16.25 24.12
N THR A 140 -14.49 16.88 23.85
CA THR A 140 -15.76 16.63 24.53
C THR A 140 -16.31 15.27 24.07
N SER A 141 -15.68 14.16 24.45
CA SER A 141 -16.17 12.83 24.06
C SER A 141 -16.05 11.80 25.17
N SER A 142 -17.13 11.04 25.33
CA SER A 142 -17.48 10.06 26.37
C SER A 142 -16.60 8.80 26.41
N ARG A 143 -15.36 8.84 25.92
CA ARG A 143 -14.39 7.72 26.00
C ARG A 143 -13.23 8.10 26.92
N ALA A 144 -13.51 8.15 28.22
CA ALA A 144 -12.64 8.59 29.31
C ALA A 144 -11.25 7.88 29.41
N ASP A 145 -11.04 6.79 28.67
CA ASP A 145 -9.79 6.01 28.71
C ASP A 145 -8.76 6.41 27.61
N ARG A 146 -9.20 7.04 26.51
CA ARG A 146 -8.28 7.51 25.44
C ARG A 146 -7.67 8.88 25.73
N SER A 147 -8.31 9.71 26.55
CA SER A 147 -7.80 11.04 26.90
C SER A 147 -6.54 11.02 27.77
N LYS A 148 -6.22 9.88 28.40
CA LYS A 148 -5.05 9.71 29.27
C LYS A 148 -3.81 9.20 28.54
N ARG A 149 -3.95 8.61 27.34
CA ARG A 149 -2.81 8.04 26.62
C ARG A 149 -2.20 9.10 25.70
N PRO A 150 -0.89 9.32 25.75
CA PRO A 150 -0.27 10.29 24.87
C PRO A 150 -0.45 9.89 23.41
N ARG A 151 -0.67 10.88 22.54
CA ARG A 151 -0.80 10.63 21.11
C ARG A 151 0.49 10.04 20.56
N PRO A 152 0.40 9.08 19.64
CA PRO A 152 1.58 8.55 18.98
C PRO A 152 2.32 9.64 18.21
N VAL A 153 3.64 9.53 18.09
CA VAL A 153 4.48 10.42 17.30
C VAL A 153 4.92 9.68 16.05
N ALA A 154 4.55 10.21 14.88
CA ALA A 154 5.12 9.78 13.61
C ALA A 154 6.46 10.50 13.41
N VAL A 155 7.54 9.75 13.17
CA VAL A 155 8.87 10.29 12.92
C VAL A 155 9.34 9.80 11.55
N PHE A 156 9.68 10.73 10.67
CA PHE A 156 10.19 10.45 9.33
C PHE A 156 11.67 10.84 9.27
N PHE A 157 12.51 9.88 8.93
CA PHE A 157 13.95 10.08 8.84
C PHE A 157 14.35 10.55 7.43
N VAL A 158 15.44 11.30 7.35
CA VAL A 158 16.06 11.65 6.07
C VAL A 158 16.58 10.39 5.38
N ASN A 159 17.26 9.52 6.14
CA ASN A 159 17.92 8.34 5.61
C ASN A 159 17.21 7.04 6.01
N ARG A 160 16.82 6.23 5.01
CA ARG A 160 16.15 4.93 5.23
C ARG A 160 16.97 3.96 6.07
N TRP A 161 18.30 3.99 5.96
CA TRP A 161 19.19 3.11 6.73
C TRP A 161 19.06 3.29 8.25
N LEU A 162 18.74 4.51 8.69
CA LEU A 162 18.73 4.95 10.07
C LEU A 162 17.35 4.64 10.63
N ARG A 163 16.31 4.91 9.84
CA ARG A 163 14.96 4.38 10.10
C ARG A 163 15.01 2.88 10.36
N ASP A 164 15.62 2.12 9.46
CA ASP A 164 15.74 0.66 9.59
C ASP A 164 16.53 0.28 10.84
N ARG A 165 17.67 0.93 11.10
CA ARG A 165 18.48 0.71 12.32
C ARG A 165 17.65 0.93 13.59
N VAL A 166 16.91 2.04 13.68
CA VAL A 166 15.99 2.35 14.79
C VAL A 166 14.90 1.28 14.90
N PHE A 167 14.26 0.91 13.78
CA PHE A 167 13.16 -0.04 13.80
C PHE A 167 13.57 -1.45 14.23
N TYR A 168 14.69 -1.98 13.71
CA TYR A 168 15.15 -3.32 14.07
C TYR A 168 15.74 -3.37 15.48
N ALA A 169 16.28 -2.27 15.98
CA ALA A 169 16.76 -2.16 17.36
C ALA A 169 15.62 -2.00 18.40
N LYS A 170 14.33 -2.02 18.00
CA LYS A 170 13.18 -1.80 18.90
C LYS A 170 13.09 -2.71 20.13
N SER A 171 13.83 -3.83 20.16
CA SER A 171 13.93 -4.67 21.36
C SER A 171 14.52 -3.94 22.56
N VAL A 172 15.31 -2.88 22.36
CA VAL A 172 15.82 -2.02 23.44
C VAL A 172 14.72 -1.29 24.22
N LEU A 173 13.52 -1.19 23.62
CA LEU A 173 12.35 -0.59 24.26
C LEU A 173 11.56 -1.58 25.13
N LYS A 174 11.93 -2.86 25.16
CA LYS A 174 11.27 -3.86 26.02
C LYS A 174 11.41 -3.44 27.49
N GLY A 175 10.31 -3.55 28.24
CA GLY A 175 10.24 -3.09 29.62
C GLY A 175 10.00 -1.58 29.78
N SER A 176 10.04 -0.80 28.68
CA SER A 176 9.59 0.58 28.69
C SER A 176 8.09 0.70 28.37
N ALA A 177 7.50 1.85 28.67
CA ALA A 177 6.13 2.19 28.24
C ALA A 177 6.04 2.60 26.76
N VAL A 178 7.15 2.55 26.01
CA VAL A 178 7.23 2.99 24.61
C VAL A 178 7.18 1.81 23.67
N MET A 179 6.36 1.91 22.63
CA MET A 179 6.27 0.93 21.54
C MET A 179 6.62 1.60 20.21
N LEU A 180 7.29 0.86 19.33
CA LEU A 180 7.62 1.28 17.98
C LEU A 180 6.92 0.40 16.93
N CYS A 181 6.22 1.04 15.99
CA CYS A 181 5.51 0.39 14.89
C CYS A 181 5.92 0.97 13.53
N GLU A 182 5.80 0.17 12.46
CA GLU A 182 5.88 0.70 11.10
C GLU A 182 4.67 1.58 10.80
N LEU A 183 4.86 2.61 9.99
CA LEU A 183 3.75 3.32 9.37
C LEU A 183 3.31 2.53 8.14
N LEU A 184 2.12 1.93 8.20
CA LEU A 184 1.53 1.18 7.09
C LEU A 184 0.50 2.06 6.37
N SER A 185 0.32 1.84 5.07
CA SER A 185 -0.83 2.41 4.37
C SER A 185 -2.12 1.70 4.82
N ASP A 186 -3.28 2.26 4.52
CA ASP A 186 -4.54 1.74 5.07
C ASP A 186 -4.83 0.33 4.56
N SER A 187 -4.59 0.07 3.28
CA SER A 187 -4.74 -1.25 2.66
C SER A 187 -3.88 -2.32 3.37
N VAL A 188 -2.59 -2.03 3.55
CA VAL A 188 -1.62 -2.94 4.18
C VAL A 188 -1.91 -3.11 5.66
N LEU A 189 -2.31 -2.05 6.35
CA LEU A 189 -2.70 -2.13 7.76
C LEU A 189 -3.92 -3.03 7.95
N GLN A 190 -4.93 -2.93 7.06
CA GLN A 190 -6.10 -3.81 7.12
C GLN A 190 -5.70 -5.26 6.84
N LEU A 191 -4.90 -5.50 5.79
CA LEU A 191 -4.38 -6.83 5.49
C LEU A 191 -3.59 -7.39 6.68
N TYR A 192 -2.77 -6.57 7.34
CA TYR A 192 -1.98 -6.97 8.51
C TYR A 192 -2.87 -7.33 9.70
N LYS A 193 -3.93 -6.55 9.93
CA LYS A 193 -4.91 -6.86 10.98
C LYS A 193 -5.65 -8.17 10.71
N GLN A 194 -6.09 -8.40 9.48
CA GLN A 194 -6.77 -9.64 9.10
C GLN A 194 -5.82 -10.84 9.21
N ALA A 195 -4.63 -10.75 8.65
CA ALA A 195 -3.59 -11.76 8.78
C ALA A 195 -3.32 -12.07 10.26
N LYS A 196 -3.16 -11.03 11.10
CA LYS A 196 -2.95 -11.19 12.54
C LYS A 196 -4.08 -11.91 13.26
N LEU A 197 -5.34 -11.71 12.86
CA LEU A 197 -6.50 -12.38 13.44
C LEU A 197 -6.51 -13.87 13.09
N ILE A 198 -6.22 -14.20 11.83
CA ILE A 198 -6.27 -15.58 11.32
C ILE A 198 -5.06 -16.39 11.81
N LEU A 199 -3.89 -15.78 11.79
CA LEU A 199 -2.60 -16.45 11.93
C LEU A 199 -1.98 -16.29 13.32
N GLY A 200 -2.47 -15.33 14.10
CA GLY A 200 -1.95 -14.98 15.41
C GLY A 200 -0.80 -13.97 15.37
N ALA A 201 -0.75 -13.11 16.39
CA ALA A 201 0.18 -11.97 16.48
C ALA A 201 1.67 -12.31 16.39
N LYS A 202 2.06 -13.54 16.77
CA LYS A 202 3.45 -13.99 16.74
C LYS A 202 3.91 -14.43 15.35
N ASN A 203 2.98 -14.72 14.45
CA ASN A 203 3.24 -15.32 13.15
C ASN A 203 3.13 -14.31 12.00
N VAL A 204 2.82 -13.05 12.29
CA VAL A 204 2.63 -12.02 11.28
C VAL A 204 3.50 -10.83 11.60
N TRP A 205 4.31 -10.42 10.62
CA TRP A 205 5.14 -9.23 10.71
C TRP A 205 5.21 -8.55 9.35
N THR A 206 5.38 -7.23 9.37
CA THR A 206 5.61 -6.44 8.17
C THR A 206 7.07 -6.01 8.11
N ARG A 207 7.58 -5.89 6.89
CA ARG A 207 8.88 -5.29 6.60
C ARG A 207 8.71 -4.25 5.52
N ARG A 208 8.87 -2.97 5.87
CA ARG A 208 8.63 -1.85 4.94
C ARG A 208 7.22 -1.89 4.34
N GLY A 209 6.25 -2.38 5.10
CA GLY A 209 4.88 -2.56 4.62
C GLY A 209 4.66 -3.74 3.67
N ASP A 210 5.60 -4.68 3.59
CA ASP A 210 5.43 -5.95 2.88
C ASP A 210 5.26 -7.14 3.84
N PHE A 211 4.56 -8.19 3.42
CA PHE A 211 4.32 -9.41 4.19
C PHE A 211 5.46 -10.40 4.00
N ASN A 212 6.23 -10.60 5.04
CA ASN A 212 7.32 -11.56 5.03
C ASN A 212 6.82 -12.91 5.55
N THR A 213 6.40 -13.78 4.61
CA THR A 213 5.94 -15.14 4.90
C THR A 213 6.85 -16.13 4.20
N ASP A 214 7.37 -17.09 4.96
CA ASP A 214 8.22 -18.13 4.39
C ASP A 214 7.39 -19.18 3.65
N LEU A 215 7.41 -19.16 2.33
CA LEU A 215 6.66 -20.13 1.51
C LEU A 215 7.20 -21.57 1.61
N LEU A 216 8.41 -21.78 2.16
CA LEU A 216 8.92 -23.12 2.45
C LEU A 216 8.29 -23.73 3.72
N ASN A 217 7.64 -22.91 4.55
CA ASN A 217 6.94 -23.38 5.73
C ASN A 217 5.51 -23.82 5.39
N PHE A 218 5.38 -24.93 4.66
CA PHE A 218 4.10 -25.50 4.22
C PHE A 218 3.14 -25.90 5.36
N ALA A 219 3.68 -26.11 6.56
CA ALA A 219 2.87 -26.39 7.74
C ALA A 219 2.15 -25.13 8.25
N SER A 220 2.66 -23.93 7.92
CA SER A 220 2.07 -22.69 8.36
C SER A 220 0.78 -22.37 7.60
N SER A 221 -0.25 -21.96 8.33
CA SER A 221 -1.49 -21.44 7.74
C SER A 221 -1.23 -20.21 6.86
N ASN A 222 -0.20 -19.43 7.17
CA ASN A 222 0.19 -18.25 6.38
C ASN A 222 0.60 -18.64 4.97
N SER A 223 1.51 -19.61 4.85
CA SER A 223 2.04 -20.04 3.56
C SER A 223 0.94 -20.65 2.72
N LYS A 224 0.05 -21.45 3.32
CA LYS A 224 -1.14 -21.99 2.64
C LYS A 224 -2.04 -20.89 2.09
N TYR A 225 -2.41 -19.91 2.92
CA TYR A 225 -3.27 -18.82 2.48
C TYR A 225 -2.64 -17.97 1.34
N ILE A 226 -1.34 -17.69 1.42
CA ILE A 226 -0.66 -16.96 0.33
C ILE A 226 -0.60 -17.80 -0.95
N ILE A 227 -0.36 -19.11 -0.83
CA ILE A 227 -0.41 -20.04 -1.97
C ILE A 227 -1.82 -20.06 -2.58
N ASP A 228 -2.88 -20.17 -1.76
CA ASP A 228 -4.27 -20.15 -2.22
C ASP A 228 -4.60 -18.85 -2.97
N ILE A 229 -4.08 -17.70 -2.50
CA ILE A 229 -4.19 -16.43 -3.23
C ILE A 229 -3.52 -16.55 -4.59
N PHE A 230 -2.27 -17.01 -4.66
CA PHE A 230 -1.56 -17.13 -5.94
C PHE A 230 -2.33 -18.01 -6.91
N GLU A 231 -2.80 -19.17 -6.44
CA GLU A 231 -3.60 -20.10 -7.23
C GLU A 231 -4.91 -19.48 -7.72
N SER A 232 -5.60 -18.71 -6.87
CA SER A 232 -6.87 -18.04 -7.24
C SER A 232 -6.71 -17.03 -8.37
N PHE A 233 -5.52 -16.43 -8.52
CA PHE A 233 -5.18 -15.50 -9.60
C PHE A 233 -4.44 -16.17 -10.77
N GLY A 234 -4.30 -17.51 -10.75
CA GLY A 234 -3.52 -18.24 -11.76
C GLY A 234 -2.04 -17.89 -11.76
N MET A 235 -1.53 -17.37 -10.64
CA MET A 235 -0.13 -16.98 -10.46
C MET A 235 0.66 -18.15 -9.88
N LYS A 236 1.87 -18.35 -10.41
CA LYS A 236 2.79 -19.39 -9.96
C LYS A 236 4.07 -18.75 -9.47
N GLN A 237 4.50 -19.15 -8.28
CA GLN A 237 5.80 -18.78 -7.72
C GLN A 237 6.92 -19.56 -8.43
N LEU A 238 7.79 -18.86 -9.15
CA LEU A 238 8.90 -19.43 -9.93
C LEU A 238 10.00 -20.01 -9.03
N ILE A 239 10.44 -19.23 -8.04
CA ILE A 239 11.53 -19.64 -7.16
C ILE A 239 11.00 -20.59 -6.09
N LYS A 240 11.47 -21.84 -6.10
CA LYS A 240 11.13 -22.86 -5.09
C LYS A 240 12.21 -23.07 -4.02
N GLN A 241 13.34 -22.39 -4.17
CA GLN A 241 14.50 -22.48 -3.27
C GLN A 241 14.51 -21.28 -2.29
N PRO A 242 15.22 -21.36 -1.15
CA PRO A 242 15.35 -20.23 -0.24
C PRO A 242 15.90 -18.98 -0.94
N THR A 243 15.24 -17.84 -0.79
CA THR A 243 15.76 -16.55 -1.30
C THR A 243 16.61 -15.82 -0.27
N ARG A 244 16.45 -16.20 1.01
CA ARG A 244 17.25 -15.67 2.11
C ARG A 244 17.80 -16.82 2.95
N ILE A 245 19.13 -16.90 3.04
CA ILE A 245 19.85 -17.87 3.86
C ILE A 245 20.64 -17.10 4.93
N THR A 246 20.54 -17.55 6.16
CA THR A 246 21.38 -17.12 7.30
C THR A 246 22.10 -18.34 7.86
N ALA A 247 22.97 -18.15 8.86
CA ALA A 247 23.64 -19.26 9.54
C ALA A 247 22.67 -20.32 10.10
N ASN A 248 21.45 -19.91 10.47
CA ASN A 248 20.50 -20.76 11.20
C ASN A 248 19.18 -21.01 10.47
N THR A 249 18.91 -20.31 9.36
CA THR A 249 17.61 -20.39 8.66
C THR A 249 17.78 -20.28 7.15
N ALA A 250 16.88 -20.92 6.42
CA ALA A 250 16.75 -20.79 4.97
C ALA A 250 15.27 -20.63 4.64
N THR A 251 14.87 -19.46 4.13
CA THR A 251 13.46 -19.07 3.94
C THR A 251 13.21 -18.56 2.52
N LEU A 252 12.06 -18.87 1.93
CA LEU A 252 11.57 -18.30 0.67
C LEU A 252 10.59 -17.16 0.98
N ILE A 253 11.09 -15.94 0.95
CA ILE A 253 10.32 -14.75 1.37
C ILE A 253 10.28 -13.66 0.30
N ASP A 254 11.02 -13.83 -0.80
CA ASP A 254 10.99 -12.95 -1.97
C ASP A 254 10.24 -13.69 -3.09
N TYR A 255 9.00 -13.30 -3.32
CA TYR A 255 8.15 -13.99 -4.30
C TYR A 255 8.41 -13.45 -5.70
N ILE A 256 8.61 -14.36 -6.67
CA ILE A 256 8.70 -14.06 -8.09
C ILE A 256 7.57 -14.85 -8.76
N LEU A 257 6.49 -14.15 -9.07
CA LEU A 257 5.26 -14.74 -9.59
C LEU A 257 5.19 -14.57 -11.11
N THR A 258 4.68 -15.58 -11.82
CA THR A 258 4.28 -15.48 -13.22
C THR A 258 2.92 -16.12 -13.44
N SER A 259 2.13 -15.60 -14.37
CA SER A 259 0.91 -16.26 -14.84
C SER A 259 1.18 -17.29 -15.94
N ASN A 260 2.35 -17.24 -16.58
CA ASN A 260 2.78 -18.19 -17.59
C ASN A 260 4.25 -18.59 -17.35
N GLU A 261 4.50 -19.86 -17.07
CA GLU A 261 5.86 -20.37 -16.85
C GLU A 261 6.62 -20.57 -18.18
N ASP A 262 5.91 -20.76 -19.30
CA ASP A 262 6.52 -21.09 -20.60
C ASP A 262 7.34 -19.94 -21.20
N ILE A 263 7.09 -18.70 -20.75
CA ILE A 263 7.84 -17.52 -21.17
C ILE A 263 9.15 -17.34 -20.38
N VAL A 264 9.39 -18.18 -19.36
CA VAL A 264 10.56 -18.12 -18.49
C VAL A 264 11.50 -19.26 -18.87
N SER A 265 12.66 -18.91 -19.43
CA SER A 265 13.65 -19.92 -19.85
C SER A 265 14.39 -20.58 -18.68
N ASP A 266 14.66 -19.83 -17.61
CA ASP A 266 15.30 -20.32 -16.38
C ASP A 266 15.04 -19.37 -15.21
N ALA A 267 14.96 -19.90 -13.99
CA ALA A 267 14.79 -19.12 -12.76
C ALA A 267 15.40 -19.87 -11.57
N GLY A 268 16.24 -19.19 -10.79
CA GLY A 268 16.90 -19.78 -9.64
C GLY A 268 17.43 -18.74 -8.66
N THR A 269 18.05 -19.21 -7.59
CA THR A 269 18.72 -18.37 -6.60
C THR A 269 20.23 -18.51 -6.73
N ILE A 270 20.94 -17.38 -6.64
CA ILE A 270 22.40 -17.37 -6.54
C ILE A 270 22.76 -16.97 -5.12
N HIS A 271 23.40 -17.90 -4.40
CA HIS A 271 23.89 -17.66 -3.07
C HIS A 271 25.37 -17.28 -3.13
N VAL A 272 25.68 -16.02 -2.85
CA VAL A 272 27.06 -15.57 -2.75
C VAL A 272 27.62 -16.05 -1.41
N VAL A 273 28.37 -17.15 -1.44
CA VAL A 273 29.17 -17.61 -0.31
C VAL A 273 30.49 -16.86 -0.35
N GLY A 274 30.69 -15.92 0.57
CA GLY A 274 31.98 -15.26 0.79
C GLY A 274 32.18 -13.93 0.07
N VAL A 275 31.76 -12.84 0.71
CA VAL A 275 32.52 -11.57 0.69
C VAL A 275 32.70 -11.13 2.14
N CYS A 276 33.55 -11.88 2.83
CA CYS A 276 34.32 -11.41 3.98
C CYS A 276 35.77 -11.79 3.69
N THR A 277 36.37 -11.11 2.71
CA THR A 277 37.82 -10.94 2.75
C THR A 277 38.10 -9.90 3.83
N GLN A 278 38.76 -10.36 4.88
CA GLN A 278 39.42 -9.54 5.87
C GLN A 278 40.24 -8.44 5.18
N THR A 279 39.95 -7.19 5.52
CA THR A 279 40.92 -6.13 5.85
C THR A 279 40.20 -5.09 6.68
#